data_AF-A0A6G7YDJ8-F1
#
_entry.id   AF-A0A6G7YDJ8-F1
#
_cell.length_a   1.000
_cell.length_b   1.000
_cell.length_c   1.000
_cell.angle_alpha   90.00
_cell.angle_beta   90.00
_cell.angle_gamma   90.00
#
_symmetry.space_group_name_H-M   'P 1'
#
loop_
_entity.id
_entity.type
_entity.pdbx_description
1 polymer ?
#
loop_
_entity_poly.entity_id
_entity_poly.type
_entity_poly.pdbx_seq_one_letter_code
_entity_poly.pdbx_strand_id
1 'polypeptide(L)'
;MERLESADGTARAWGWVAHLRDGGTTPWSAWLDEATPSGRVLPGAQQLELLRRLNLAESSAGPRSAGSPVSARLADRVLNAAAPGRGKPDLSLVGVAPRAYGPQPVDPGELPADELIRVATSVLADDVVALGVPTPTRHLRRPWRRPHRLVGDPLEAAQVREHLARRGQPPGGPGAPVLVLGGPLDQMLVDVWTRRCFERGSGGWLEWLRFWQQRGSLPPRIDLPAVVQRHQDRHVDVRVVLDQARLPSLLGVRRLPPPSRPRADAAELARRIASVLGLLVSTDQRAALMTHTVLPRMPATSTPPVSLPEEHRGWVVEAAERMCRTLSRSGYPVVGDPSSIVPAESAAPAAPAVARGELVLDLAVGMLVDPRWKTSHDTKEPR
;
A
#
# COMPACT_ATOMS: atom_id res chain seq x y z
N MET A 1 39.71 45.49 1.15
CA MET A 1 39.13 44.67 2.23
C MET A 1 38.17 43.69 1.57
N GLU A 2 38.77 42.65 1.00
CA GLU A 2 38.12 41.62 0.19
C GLU A 2 37.16 40.80 1.06
N ARG A 3 35.88 40.77 0.68
CA ARG A 3 35.01 39.65 1.06
C ARG A 3 35.47 38.46 0.22
N LEU A 4 36.20 37.54 0.85
CA LEU A 4 36.34 36.19 0.33
C LEU A 4 34.94 35.60 0.23
N GLU A 5 34.45 35.50 -1.00
CA GLU A 5 33.19 34.87 -1.37
C GLU A 5 33.11 33.48 -0.74
N SER A 6 32.01 33.21 -0.03
CA SER A 6 31.60 31.89 0.46
C SER A 6 31.28 30.99 -0.74
N ALA A 7 32.30 30.60 -1.49
CA ALA A 7 32.20 29.94 -2.81
C ALA A 7 31.63 28.51 -2.76
N ASP A 8 31.30 28.00 -1.57
CA ASP A 8 30.89 26.61 -1.37
C ASP A 8 29.37 26.43 -1.21
N GLY A 9 28.59 27.51 -1.00
CA GLY A 9 27.13 27.44 -0.81
C GLY A 9 26.66 26.62 0.42
N THR A 10 27.59 25.95 1.12
CA THR A 10 27.35 25.11 2.29
C THR A 10 26.71 25.88 3.44
N ALA A 11 27.13 27.12 3.70
CA ALA A 11 26.55 27.95 4.75
C ALA A 11 25.07 28.28 4.46
N ARG A 12 24.74 28.60 3.20
CA ARG A 12 23.36 28.79 2.73
C ARG A 12 22.53 27.52 2.87
N ALA A 13 23.09 26.36 2.53
CA ALA A 13 22.42 25.08 2.69
C ALA A 13 22.10 24.77 4.16
N TRP A 14 23.03 25.03 5.08
CA TRP A 14 22.79 24.89 6.52
C TRP A 14 21.78 25.91 7.06
N GLY A 15 21.76 27.14 6.52
CA GLY A 15 20.71 28.12 6.77
C GLY A 15 19.33 27.58 6.41
N TRP A 16 19.22 26.93 5.23
CA TRP A 16 17.97 26.33 4.80
C TRP A 16 17.56 25.13 5.67
N VAL A 17 18.51 24.30 6.10
CA VAL A 17 18.25 23.21 7.06
C VAL A 17 17.64 23.75 8.36
N ALA A 18 18.20 24.83 8.91
CA ALA A 18 17.68 25.46 10.13
C ALA A 18 16.27 26.01 9.90
N HIS A 19 16.05 26.74 8.81
CA HIS A 19 14.75 27.27 8.42
C HIS A 19 13.67 26.18 8.31
N LEU A 20 13.98 25.08 7.63
CA LEU A 20 13.04 23.97 7.46
C LEU A 20 12.76 23.25 8.80
N ARG A 21 13.75 23.13 9.69
CA ARG A 21 13.54 22.60 11.05
C ARG A 21 12.61 23.46 11.88
N ASP A 22 12.66 24.78 11.69
CA ASP A 22 11.81 25.75 12.38
C ASP A 22 10.41 25.87 11.77
N GLY A 23 10.07 25.02 10.79
CA GLY A 23 8.77 25.00 10.13
C GLY A 23 8.69 25.84 8.85
N GLY A 24 9.82 26.35 8.38
CA GLY A 24 9.92 27.13 7.15
C GLY A 24 9.45 26.38 5.90
N THR A 25 8.89 27.12 4.94
CA THR A 25 8.34 26.56 3.69
C THR A 25 8.97 27.15 2.42
N THR A 26 9.90 28.10 2.57
CA THR A 26 10.59 28.79 1.48
C THR A 26 11.34 27.79 0.60
N PRO A 27 11.12 27.81 -0.73
CA PRO A 27 11.84 26.93 -1.65
C PRO A 27 13.33 27.30 -1.73
N TRP A 28 14.17 26.32 -2.06
CA TRP A 28 15.62 26.48 -2.16
C TRP A 28 16.03 27.64 -3.07
N SER A 29 15.41 27.74 -4.25
CA SER A 29 15.68 28.77 -5.25
C SER A 29 15.48 30.20 -4.73
N ALA A 30 14.61 30.40 -3.74
CA ALA A 30 14.33 31.70 -3.11
C ALA A 30 15.04 31.91 -1.77
N TRP A 31 15.70 30.88 -1.22
CA TRP A 31 16.38 30.96 0.08
C TRP A 31 17.76 31.59 -0.06
N LEU A 32 18.13 32.56 0.78
CA LEU A 32 19.42 33.26 0.70
C LEU A 32 20.19 33.33 2.03
N ASP A 33 19.55 33.07 3.17
CA ASP A 33 20.21 33.21 4.46
C ASP A 33 21.20 32.08 4.74
N GLU A 34 22.25 32.40 5.49
CA GLU A 34 23.33 31.48 5.85
C GLU A 34 23.28 31.12 7.33
N ALA A 35 23.71 29.91 7.68
CA ALA A 35 23.93 29.51 9.06
C ALA A 35 25.20 28.65 9.20
N THR A 36 25.70 28.56 10.43
CA THR A 36 26.80 27.65 10.76
C THR A 36 26.36 26.19 10.64
N PRO A 37 27.22 25.29 10.15
CA PRO A 37 26.92 23.86 10.08
C PRO A 37 26.43 23.28 11.41
N SER A 38 25.29 22.58 11.37
CA SER A 38 24.70 21.93 12.56
C SER A 38 24.91 20.41 12.60
N GLY A 39 25.65 19.85 11.63
CA GLY A 39 25.93 18.42 11.54
C GLY A 39 27.15 18.11 10.67
N ARG A 40 27.56 16.84 10.66
CA ARG A 40 28.75 16.38 9.91
C ARG A 40 28.50 16.21 8.42
N VAL A 41 27.27 15.87 8.05
CA VAL A 41 26.86 15.60 6.66
C VAL A 41 25.63 16.44 6.38
N LEU A 42 25.66 17.18 5.27
CA LEU A 42 24.49 17.92 4.79
C LEU A 42 23.42 16.92 4.30
N PRO A 43 22.16 17.03 4.76
CA PRO A 43 21.06 16.23 4.23
C PRO A 43 20.88 16.43 2.72
N GLY A 44 20.45 15.38 2.02
CA GLY A 44 20.21 15.44 0.58
C GLY A 44 19.01 16.31 0.18
N ALA A 45 18.97 16.66 -1.09
CA ALA A 45 17.87 17.43 -1.69
C ALA A 45 16.50 16.78 -1.44
N GLN A 46 16.44 15.43 -1.45
CA GLN A 46 15.19 14.71 -1.21
C GLN A 46 14.66 14.90 0.21
N GLN A 47 15.54 14.80 1.22
CA GLN A 47 15.17 14.98 2.62
C GLN A 47 14.66 16.40 2.88
N LEU A 48 15.34 17.39 2.31
CA LEU A 48 15.02 18.80 2.51
C LEU A 48 13.70 19.19 1.83
N GLU A 49 13.47 18.78 0.57
CA GLU A 49 12.20 19.02 -0.09
C GLU A 49 11.04 18.28 0.59
N LEU A 50 11.25 17.04 1.04
CA LEU A 50 10.22 16.33 1.79
C LEU A 50 9.86 17.07 3.07
N LEU A 51 10.84 17.57 3.83
CA LEU A 51 10.59 18.35 5.05
C LEU A 51 9.81 19.64 4.75
N ARG A 52 10.17 20.34 3.66
CA ARG A 52 9.43 21.52 3.21
C ARG A 52 7.96 21.21 2.89
N ARG A 53 7.69 20.08 2.23
CA ARG A 53 6.31 19.63 1.93
C ARG A 53 5.53 19.22 3.19
N LEU A 54 6.19 18.61 4.19
CA LEU A 54 5.58 18.34 5.49
C LEU A 54 5.17 19.64 6.20
N ASN A 55 6.04 20.67 6.20
CA ASN A 55 5.74 21.98 6.77
C ASN A 55 4.56 22.68 6.07
N LEU A 56 4.47 22.56 4.74
CA LEU A 56 3.34 23.07 3.96
C LEU A 56 2.01 22.37 4.30
N ALA A 57 2.05 21.04 4.47
CA ALA A 57 0.88 20.25 4.80
C ALA A 57 0.32 20.59 6.19
N GLU A 58 1.20 20.73 7.20
CA GLU A 58 0.82 21.18 8.56
C GLU A 58 0.20 22.59 8.53
N SER A 59 0.81 23.51 7.77
CA SER A 59 0.30 24.88 7.63
C SER A 59 -1.11 24.93 7.02
N SER A 60 -1.45 23.95 6.19
CA SER A 60 -2.73 23.86 5.47
C SER A 60 -3.83 23.16 6.29
N ALA A 61 -3.50 22.47 7.40
CA ALA A 61 -4.42 21.61 8.15
C ALA A 61 -5.44 22.36 9.04
N GLY A 62 -5.53 23.69 8.95
CA GLY A 62 -6.60 24.52 9.54
C GLY A 62 -6.40 24.92 11.02
N PRO A 63 -7.31 25.72 11.60
CA PRO A 63 -7.08 26.50 12.84
C PRO A 63 -6.82 25.69 14.12
N ARG A 64 -7.07 24.38 14.12
CA ARG A 64 -6.82 23.49 15.27
C ARG A 64 -5.39 22.92 15.30
N SER A 65 -4.66 23.01 14.19
CA SER A 65 -3.22 22.75 14.07
C SER A 65 -2.42 23.97 13.59
N ALA A 66 -3.10 25.05 13.22
CA ALA A 66 -2.49 26.27 12.68
C ALA A 66 -1.47 26.86 13.67
N GLY A 67 -0.19 26.66 13.34
CA GLY A 67 0.94 27.27 14.05
C GLY A 67 1.86 26.30 14.78
N SER A 68 1.61 24.99 14.77
CA SER A 68 2.63 24.04 15.23
C SER A 68 3.48 23.58 14.04
N PRO A 69 4.80 23.83 14.04
CA PRO A 69 5.68 23.27 13.03
C PRO A 69 5.66 21.74 13.10
N VAL A 70 6.12 21.09 12.03
CA VAL A 70 6.43 19.66 12.07
C VAL A 70 7.25 19.39 13.33
N SER A 71 6.84 18.40 14.13
CA SER A 71 7.53 18.12 15.39
C SER A 71 9.04 17.95 15.15
N ALA A 72 9.88 18.52 16.00
CA ALA A 72 11.34 18.45 15.86
C ALA A 72 11.84 17.00 15.70
N ARG A 73 11.19 16.05 16.37
CA ARG A 73 11.47 14.62 16.25
C ARG A 73 11.19 14.07 14.83
N LEU A 74 10.12 14.52 14.17
CA LEU A 74 9.84 14.11 12.79
C LEU A 74 10.82 14.78 11.82
N ALA A 75 11.12 16.06 12.01
CA ALA A 75 12.11 16.77 11.19
C ALA A 75 13.47 16.07 11.24
N ASP A 76 13.98 15.76 12.43
CA ASP A 76 15.25 15.04 12.58
C ASP A 76 15.21 13.63 11.97
N ARG A 77 14.09 12.91 12.07
CA ARG A 77 13.96 11.61 11.41
C ARG A 77 14.01 11.72 9.90
N VAL A 78 13.38 12.73 9.31
CA VAL A 78 13.41 12.96 7.85
C VAL A 78 14.81 13.35 7.40
N LEU A 79 15.47 14.27 8.11
CA LEU A 79 16.82 14.74 7.75
C LEU A 79 17.88 13.65 7.87
N ASN A 80 17.68 12.68 8.77
CA ASN A 80 18.57 11.53 8.94
C ASN A 80 18.10 10.27 8.19
N ALA A 81 16.97 10.31 7.48
CA ALA A 81 16.45 9.15 6.78
C ALA A 81 17.31 8.83 5.56
N ALA A 82 17.69 7.55 5.44
CA ALA A 82 18.30 7.04 4.22
C ALA A 82 17.23 6.79 3.15
N ALA A 83 17.43 7.30 1.94
CA ALA A 83 16.59 6.98 0.80
C ALA A 83 16.85 5.53 0.32
N PRO A 84 15.89 4.60 0.44
CA PRO A 84 16.10 3.20 0.11
C PRO A 84 16.31 3.03 -1.38
N GLY A 85 17.24 2.16 -1.78
CA GLY A 85 17.57 1.91 -3.19
C GLY A 85 19.04 1.55 -3.36
N ARG A 86 19.33 0.37 -3.92
CA ARG A 86 20.70 -0.10 -4.11
C ARG A 86 21.48 0.89 -4.97
N GLY A 87 22.59 1.39 -4.43
CA GLY A 87 23.56 2.22 -5.17
C GLY A 87 23.08 3.63 -5.51
N LYS A 88 21.95 4.09 -4.95
CA LYS A 88 21.45 5.46 -5.17
C LYS A 88 21.85 6.36 -4.00
N PRO A 89 22.83 7.26 -4.15
CA PRO A 89 23.20 8.20 -3.10
C PRO A 89 22.14 9.30 -2.92
N ASP A 90 22.24 10.02 -1.81
CA ASP A 90 21.54 11.29 -1.62
C ASP A 90 21.98 12.31 -2.67
N LEU A 91 21.03 13.10 -3.16
CA LEU A 91 21.28 14.10 -4.21
C LEU A 91 21.79 15.40 -3.58
N SER A 92 22.85 15.96 -4.16
CA SER A 92 23.42 17.24 -3.73
C SER A 92 22.57 18.43 -4.20
N LEU A 93 22.65 19.56 -3.50
CA LEU A 93 21.94 20.79 -3.85
C LEU A 93 22.70 21.58 -4.92
N VAL A 94 21.97 22.12 -5.90
CA VAL A 94 22.54 23.10 -6.84
C VAL A 94 23.08 24.32 -6.08
N GLY A 95 24.28 24.76 -6.43
CA GLY A 95 24.97 25.88 -5.76
C GLY A 95 25.76 25.51 -4.50
N VAL A 96 25.75 24.24 -4.08
CA VAL A 96 26.71 23.68 -3.10
C VAL A 96 27.82 22.96 -3.87
N ALA A 97 29.08 23.02 -3.42
CA ALA A 97 30.16 22.40 -4.20
C ALA A 97 29.86 20.93 -4.51
N PRO A 98 30.01 20.51 -5.77
CA PRO A 98 29.65 19.17 -6.19
C PRO A 98 30.61 18.15 -5.57
N ARG A 99 30.09 16.97 -5.28
CA ARG A 99 30.94 15.81 -4.97
C ARG A 99 31.72 15.43 -6.22
N ALA A 100 32.99 15.01 -6.06
CA ALA A 100 33.82 14.55 -7.16
C ALA A 100 33.24 13.35 -7.93
N TYR A 101 32.37 12.57 -7.28
CA TYR A 101 31.66 11.44 -7.86
C TYR A 101 30.20 11.43 -7.41
N GLY A 102 29.30 11.04 -8.31
CA GLY A 102 27.87 10.89 -8.02
C GLY A 102 26.97 11.59 -9.04
N PRO A 103 25.66 11.58 -8.79
CA PRO A 103 24.69 12.32 -9.60
C PRO A 103 24.93 13.83 -9.51
N GLN A 104 24.51 14.55 -10.56
CA GLN A 104 24.61 16.00 -10.61
C GLN A 104 23.81 16.65 -9.48
N PRO A 105 24.25 17.82 -8.95
CA PRO A 105 23.43 18.61 -8.05
C PRO A 105 22.08 19.00 -8.68
N VAL A 106 21.04 19.07 -7.87
CA VAL A 106 19.66 19.31 -8.31
C VAL A 106 19.02 20.47 -7.54
N ASP A 107 18.04 21.13 -8.15
CA ASP A 107 17.10 21.95 -7.40
C ASP A 107 16.08 21.02 -6.71
N PRO A 108 15.96 21.06 -5.37
CA PRO A 108 14.97 20.27 -4.64
C PRO A 108 13.53 20.46 -5.13
N GLY A 109 13.18 21.67 -5.60
CA GLY A 109 11.83 21.98 -6.09
C GLY A 109 11.46 21.29 -7.41
N GLU A 110 12.45 20.79 -8.15
CA GLU A 110 12.28 20.09 -9.43
C GLU A 110 12.34 18.56 -9.28
N LEU A 111 12.51 18.06 -8.05
CA LEU A 111 12.60 16.63 -7.81
C LEU A 111 11.28 15.92 -8.16
N PRO A 112 11.34 14.78 -8.87
CA PRO A 112 10.15 13.96 -9.09
C PRO A 112 9.67 13.39 -7.75
N ALA A 113 8.34 13.29 -7.57
CA ALA A 113 7.73 12.73 -6.37
C ALA A 113 8.31 11.38 -5.93
N ASP A 114 8.72 10.54 -6.88
CA ASP A 114 9.32 9.23 -6.60
C ASP A 114 10.57 9.32 -5.71
N GLU A 115 11.39 10.35 -5.86
CA GLU A 115 12.58 10.55 -5.04
C GLU A 115 12.22 10.96 -3.61
N LEU A 116 11.11 11.69 -3.41
CA LEU A 116 10.61 12.06 -2.09
C LEU A 116 9.89 10.90 -1.40
N ILE A 117 9.11 10.11 -2.16
CA ILE A 117 8.44 8.90 -1.66
C ILE A 117 9.46 7.91 -1.11
N ARG A 118 10.63 7.78 -1.73
CA ARG A 118 11.72 6.94 -1.22
C ARG A 118 12.05 7.30 0.23
N VAL A 119 12.34 8.58 0.51
CA VAL A 119 12.62 9.04 1.88
C VAL A 119 11.41 8.84 2.80
N ALA A 120 10.21 9.23 2.36
CA ALA A 120 8.99 9.11 3.16
C ALA A 120 8.70 7.64 3.55
N THR A 121 8.91 6.70 2.64
CA THR A 121 8.68 5.26 2.89
C THR A 121 9.65 4.67 3.89
N SER A 122 10.89 5.16 3.99
CA SER A 122 11.81 4.78 5.08
C SER A 122 11.27 5.23 6.43
N VAL A 123 10.87 6.50 6.55
CA VAL A 123 10.34 7.04 7.81
C VAL A 123 9.04 6.33 8.21
N LEU A 124 8.15 6.07 7.26
CA LEU A 124 6.92 5.32 7.50
C LEU A 124 7.20 3.85 7.88
N ALA A 125 8.21 3.21 7.28
CA ALA A 125 8.59 1.85 7.65
C ALA A 125 9.05 1.78 9.12
N ASP A 126 9.85 2.75 9.57
CA ASP A 126 10.26 2.86 10.98
C ASP A 126 9.05 3.06 11.90
N ASP A 127 8.07 3.91 11.50
CA ASP A 127 6.83 4.08 12.24
C ASP A 127 6.05 2.76 12.35
N VAL A 128 5.95 2.00 11.26
CA VAL A 128 5.26 0.70 11.25
C VAL A 128 5.95 -0.32 12.13
N VAL A 129 7.29 -0.37 12.13
CA VAL A 129 8.05 -1.24 13.04
C VAL A 129 7.81 -0.84 14.50
N ALA A 130 7.84 0.46 14.80
CA ALA A 130 7.60 0.98 16.15
C ALA A 130 6.18 0.69 16.66
N LEU A 131 5.17 0.72 15.78
CA LEU A 131 3.79 0.36 16.12
C LEU A 131 3.64 -1.13 16.46
N GLY A 132 4.47 -1.99 15.87
CA GLY A 132 4.41 -3.43 16.07
C GLY A 132 3.15 -4.08 15.48
N VAL A 133 3.05 -5.40 15.63
CA VAL A 133 1.88 -6.17 15.23
C VAL A 133 0.88 -6.18 16.39
N PRO A 134 -0.39 -5.77 16.19
CA PRO A 134 -1.40 -5.87 17.22
C PRO A 134 -1.58 -7.32 17.70
N THR A 135 -1.67 -7.52 19.01
CA THR A 135 -1.99 -8.84 19.57
C THR A 135 -3.39 -9.25 19.12
N PRO A 136 -3.56 -10.41 18.45
CA PRO A 136 -4.88 -10.84 18.01
C PRO A 136 -5.78 -11.09 19.21
N THR A 137 -6.98 -10.50 19.18
CA THR A 137 -8.03 -10.77 20.17
C THR A 137 -8.47 -12.22 20.04
N ARG A 138 -8.22 -13.01 21.09
CA ARG A 138 -8.67 -14.41 21.14
C ARG A 138 -10.14 -14.44 21.50
N HIS A 139 -10.99 -14.77 20.52
CA HIS A 139 -12.39 -15.06 20.78
C HIS A 139 -12.58 -16.56 21.03
N LEU A 140 -13.35 -16.91 22.06
CA LEU A 140 -13.76 -18.30 22.30
C LEU A 140 -14.54 -18.82 21.08
N ARG A 141 -14.12 -19.98 20.57
CA ARG A 141 -14.84 -20.65 19.47
C ARG A 141 -16.23 -21.01 19.98
N ARG A 142 -17.26 -20.60 19.24
CA ARG A 142 -18.64 -20.99 19.54
C ARG A 142 -18.97 -22.30 18.83
N PRO A 143 -19.18 -23.42 19.55
CA PRO A 143 -19.29 -24.76 18.94
C PRO A 143 -20.52 -24.92 18.05
N TRP A 144 -21.55 -24.10 18.24
CA TRP A 144 -22.78 -24.10 17.41
C TRP A 144 -22.65 -23.31 16.10
N ARG A 145 -21.47 -22.74 15.78
CA ARG A 145 -21.25 -21.99 14.54
C ARG A 145 -20.67 -22.90 13.47
N ARG A 146 -21.10 -22.70 12.22
CA ARG A 146 -20.71 -23.53 11.08
C ARG A 146 -19.21 -23.37 10.79
N PRO A 147 -18.44 -24.47 10.69
CA PRO A 147 -17.06 -24.39 10.25
C PRO A 147 -17.01 -23.98 8.77
N HIS A 148 -15.96 -23.31 8.35
CA HIS A 148 -15.80 -22.86 6.97
C HIS A 148 -14.31 -22.70 6.60
N ARG A 149 -13.96 -22.88 5.34
CA ARG A 149 -12.65 -22.50 4.79
C ARG A 149 -12.90 -21.61 3.58
N LEU A 150 -12.29 -20.42 3.57
CA LEU A 150 -12.44 -19.45 2.49
C LEU A 150 -11.14 -19.33 1.73
N VAL A 151 -11.20 -19.58 0.42
CA VAL A 151 -10.09 -19.49 -0.55
C VAL A 151 -10.56 -18.80 -1.82
N GLY A 152 -9.71 -18.65 -2.84
CA GLY A 152 -10.04 -17.91 -4.07
C GLY A 152 -9.55 -16.47 -3.99
N ASP A 153 -10.41 -15.50 -4.31
CA ASP A 153 -10.09 -14.07 -4.22
C ASP A 153 -9.43 -13.75 -2.87
N PRO A 154 -8.15 -13.34 -2.87
CA PRO A 154 -7.39 -13.26 -1.64
C PRO A 154 -7.74 -12.05 -0.79
N LEU A 155 -8.28 -10.98 -1.38
CA LEU A 155 -8.66 -9.78 -0.66
C LEU A 155 -10.01 -9.99 0.02
N GLU A 156 -11.01 -10.46 -0.74
CA GLU A 156 -12.35 -10.72 -0.21
C GLU A 156 -12.32 -11.83 0.84
N ALA A 157 -11.67 -12.97 0.55
CA ALA A 157 -11.57 -14.07 1.50
C ALA A 157 -10.87 -13.67 2.80
N ALA A 158 -9.86 -12.78 2.75
CA ALA A 158 -9.18 -12.29 3.95
C ALA A 158 -10.12 -11.45 4.83
N GLN A 159 -10.84 -10.51 4.23
CA GLN A 159 -11.77 -9.64 4.97
C GLN A 159 -12.92 -10.41 5.60
N VAL A 160 -13.49 -11.37 4.87
CA VAL A 160 -14.56 -12.23 5.39
C VAL A 160 -14.02 -13.08 6.55
N ARG A 161 -12.82 -13.69 6.42
CA ARG A 161 -12.21 -14.46 7.52
C ARG A 161 -11.98 -13.60 8.75
N GLU A 162 -11.46 -12.38 8.60
CA GLU A 162 -11.21 -11.46 9.72
C GLU A 162 -12.50 -11.03 10.40
N HIS A 163 -13.52 -10.70 9.62
CA HIS A 163 -14.85 -10.34 10.13
C HIS A 163 -15.51 -11.48 10.92
N LEU A 164 -15.43 -12.71 10.41
CA LEU A 164 -15.97 -13.89 11.09
C LEU A 164 -15.16 -14.24 12.35
N ALA A 165 -13.83 -14.12 12.28
CA ALA A 165 -12.95 -14.34 13.43
C ALA A 165 -13.27 -13.39 14.59
N ARG A 166 -13.47 -12.09 14.31
CA ARG A 166 -13.92 -11.09 15.30
C ARG A 166 -15.27 -11.42 15.94
N ARG A 167 -16.10 -12.24 15.29
CA ARG A 167 -17.40 -12.73 15.80
C ARG A 167 -17.33 -14.10 16.48
N GLY A 168 -16.12 -14.61 16.76
CA GLY A 168 -15.91 -15.93 17.37
C GLY A 168 -16.17 -17.10 16.42
N GLN A 169 -16.07 -16.86 15.11
CA GLN A 169 -16.16 -17.86 14.04
C GLN A 169 -14.84 -17.92 13.26
N PRO A 170 -13.73 -18.39 13.86
CA PRO A 170 -12.47 -18.50 13.14
C PRO A 170 -12.55 -19.60 12.06
N PRO A 171 -11.77 -19.47 10.96
CA PRO A 171 -11.79 -20.42 9.87
C PRO A 171 -11.32 -21.83 10.30
N GLY A 172 -11.81 -22.83 9.59
CA GLY A 172 -11.43 -24.24 9.72
C GLY A 172 -12.27 -25.04 10.72
N GLY A 173 -11.79 -26.24 11.02
CA GLY A 173 -12.50 -27.28 11.78
C GLY A 173 -12.55 -28.60 11.01
N PRO A 174 -12.76 -29.73 11.70
CA PRO A 174 -13.05 -31.01 11.04
C PRO A 174 -14.26 -30.87 10.10
N GLY A 175 -14.16 -31.39 8.88
CA GLY A 175 -15.25 -31.37 7.90
C GLY A 175 -15.67 -29.99 7.40
N ALA A 176 -14.89 -28.93 7.65
CA ALA A 176 -15.22 -27.58 7.20
C ALA A 176 -15.34 -27.52 5.65
N PRO A 177 -16.49 -27.11 5.09
CA PRO A 177 -16.62 -26.93 3.65
C PRO A 177 -15.67 -25.84 3.15
N VAL A 178 -15.12 -26.05 1.95
CA VAL A 178 -14.25 -25.09 1.27
C VAL A 178 -15.11 -24.27 0.32
N LEU A 179 -15.22 -22.97 0.59
CA LEU A 179 -15.85 -21.99 -0.28
C LEU A 179 -14.74 -21.26 -1.05
N VAL A 180 -14.72 -21.47 -2.36
CA VAL A 180 -13.81 -20.81 -3.31
C VAL A 180 -14.50 -19.56 -3.83
N LEU A 181 -14.12 -18.40 -3.31
CA LEU A 181 -14.71 -17.12 -3.70
C LEU A 181 -14.13 -16.68 -5.04
N GLY A 182 -15.01 -16.30 -5.97
CA GLY A 182 -14.63 -15.76 -7.27
C GLY A 182 -15.50 -14.57 -7.66
N GLY A 183 -15.09 -13.87 -8.71
CA GLY A 183 -15.81 -12.74 -9.28
C GLY A 183 -15.23 -12.39 -10.66
N PRO A 184 -15.49 -11.19 -11.18
CA PRO A 184 -14.89 -10.71 -12.42
C PRO A 184 -13.36 -10.84 -12.37
N LEU A 185 -12.77 -11.44 -13.41
CA LEU A 185 -11.35 -11.82 -13.39
C LEU A 185 -10.39 -10.62 -13.32
N ASP A 186 -10.76 -9.52 -13.96
CA ASP A 186 -10.05 -8.24 -13.87
C ASP A 186 -9.98 -7.73 -12.42
N GLN A 187 -11.09 -7.77 -11.69
CA GLN A 187 -11.13 -7.40 -10.27
C GLN A 187 -10.31 -8.37 -9.42
N MET A 188 -10.41 -9.68 -9.65
CA MET A 188 -9.64 -10.67 -8.91
C MET A 188 -8.12 -10.49 -9.13
N LEU A 189 -7.68 -10.10 -10.33
CA LEU A 189 -6.28 -9.77 -10.61
C LEU A 189 -5.81 -8.56 -9.80
N VAL A 190 -6.62 -7.50 -9.77
CA VAL A 190 -6.38 -6.30 -8.95
C VAL A 190 -6.30 -6.67 -7.47
N ASP A 191 -7.21 -7.51 -6.99
CA ASP A 191 -7.29 -7.92 -5.59
C ASP A 191 -6.08 -8.78 -5.19
N VAL A 192 -5.56 -9.62 -6.09
CA VAL A 192 -4.30 -10.37 -5.88
C VAL A 192 -3.11 -9.43 -5.76
N TRP A 193 -2.94 -8.48 -6.68
CA TRP A 193 -1.80 -7.55 -6.62
C TRP A 193 -1.89 -6.65 -5.39
N THR A 194 -3.07 -6.09 -5.13
CA THR A 194 -3.34 -5.25 -3.95
C THR A 194 -3.02 -6.03 -2.67
N ARG A 195 -3.48 -7.27 -2.54
CA ARG A 195 -3.16 -8.11 -1.38
C ARG A 195 -1.66 -8.33 -1.23
N ARG A 196 -0.92 -8.53 -2.33
CA ARG A 196 0.56 -8.68 -2.28
C ARG A 196 1.24 -7.42 -1.78
N CYS A 197 0.78 -6.23 -2.17
CA CYS A 197 1.28 -4.95 -1.67
C CYS A 197 1.16 -4.87 -0.14
N PHE A 198 0.10 -5.44 0.45
CA PHE A 198 -0.13 -5.51 1.90
C PHE A 198 0.34 -6.82 2.58
N GLU A 199 1.18 -7.62 1.93
CA GLU A 199 1.76 -8.83 2.54
C GLU A 199 3.28 -8.88 2.39
N ARG A 200 3.78 -8.88 1.14
CA ARG A 200 5.19 -9.17 0.86
C ARG A 200 5.90 -8.07 0.06
N GLY A 201 5.14 -7.10 -0.44
CA GLY A 201 5.57 -6.25 -1.53
C GLY A 201 5.35 -6.92 -2.89
N SER A 202 5.37 -6.11 -3.95
CA SER A 202 5.16 -6.54 -5.33
C SER A 202 5.99 -5.66 -6.28
N GLY A 203 6.19 -6.13 -7.51
CA GLY A 203 6.55 -5.24 -8.62
C GLY A 203 5.42 -4.24 -8.90
N GLY A 204 5.71 -3.21 -9.70
CA GLY A 204 4.67 -2.31 -10.19
C GLY A 204 3.55 -3.08 -10.89
N TRP A 205 2.36 -2.48 -10.92
CA TRP A 205 1.14 -3.14 -11.41
C TRP A 205 1.31 -3.65 -12.85
N LEU A 206 1.86 -2.82 -13.73
CA LEU A 206 2.06 -3.15 -15.15
C LEU A 206 3.12 -4.25 -15.33
N GLU A 207 4.24 -4.20 -14.61
CA GLU A 207 5.27 -5.24 -14.68
C GLU A 207 4.72 -6.58 -14.18
N TRP A 208 3.91 -6.54 -13.12
CA TRP A 208 3.28 -7.73 -12.56
C TRP A 208 2.24 -8.35 -13.50
N LEU A 209 1.44 -7.53 -14.19
CA LEU A 209 0.51 -8.01 -15.21
C LEU A 209 1.24 -8.60 -16.42
N ARG A 210 2.23 -7.88 -16.96
CA ARG A 210 3.06 -8.36 -18.07
C ARG A 210 3.70 -9.72 -17.76
N PHE A 211 4.18 -9.91 -16.53
CA PHE A 211 4.74 -11.19 -16.09
C PHE A 211 3.74 -12.35 -16.24
N TRP A 212 2.47 -12.16 -15.85
CA TRP A 212 1.45 -13.23 -15.96
C TRP A 212 0.97 -13.43 -17.39
N GLN A 213 0.79 -12.35 -18.14
CA GLN A 213 0.43 -12.42 -19.56
C GLN A 213 1.49 -13.18 -20.35
N GLN A 214 2.78 -12.86 -20.18
CA GLN A 214 3.88 -13.54 -20.87
C GLN A 214 3.97 -15.03 -20.53
N ARG A 215 3.56 -15.44 -19.33
CA ARG A 215 3.49 -16.85 -18.93
C ARG A 215 2.25 -17.57 -19.46
N GLY A 216 1.27 -16.85 -20.00
CA GLY A 216 0.00 -17.42 -20.45
C GLY A 216 -0.83 -18.05 -19.33
N SER A 217 -0.60 -17.66 -18.07
CA SER A 217 -1.22 -18.30 -16.89
C SER A 217 -1.77 -17.27 -15.93
N LEU A 218 -2.77 -17.65 -15.13
CA LEU A 218 -3.29 -16.82 -14.04
C LEU A 218 -2.51 -17.04 -12.74
N PRO A 219 -2.49 -16.04 -11.83
CA PRO A 219 -2.03 -16.27 -10.47
C PRO A 219 -2.75 -17.47 -9.82
N PRO A 220 -2.05 -18.42 -9.19
CA PRO A 220 -2.65 -19.67 -8.69
C PRO A 220 -3.78 -19.54 -7.66
N ARG A 221 -3.99 -18.35 -7.09
CA ARG A 221 -5.07 -18.08 -6.13
C ARG A 221 -6.41 -17.78 -6.80
N ILE A 222 -6.39 -17.31 -8.04
CA ILE A 222 -7.59 -16.88 -8.79
C ILE A 222 -7.87 -17.74 -10.01
N ASP A 223 -7.01 -18.72 -10.28
CA ASP A 223 -7.37 -19.88 -11.11
C ASP A 223 -8.32 -20.78 -10.31
N LEU A 224 -9.62 -20.48 -10.37
CA LEU A 224 -10.63 -21.13 -9.54
C LEU A 224 -10.68 -22.66 -9.77
N PRO A 225 -10.64 -23.17 -11.02
CA PRO A 225 -10.56 -24.61 -11.26
C PRO A 225 -9.34 -25.27 -10.60
N ALA A 226 -8.15 -24.68 -10.71
CA ALA A 226 -6.95 -25.22 -10.08
C ALA A 226 -7.02 -25.16 -8.55
N VAL A 227 -7.66 -24.13 -7.98
CA VAL A 227 -7.92 -24.03 -6.54
C VAL A 227 -8.86 -25.13 -6.08
N VAL A 228 -9.96 -25.37 -6.80
CA VAL A 228 -10.92 -26.43 -6.49
C VAL A 228 -10.23 -27.80 -6.50
N GLN A 229 -9.49 -28.11 -7.56
CA GLN A 229 -8.77 -29.39 -7.70
C GLN A 229 -7.84 -29.65 -6.50
N ARG A 230 -7.08 -28.64 -6.08
CA ARG A 230 -6.16 -28.74 -4.92
C ARG A 230 -6.88 -29.07 -3.60
N HIS A 231 -8.15 -28.70 -3.47
CA HIS A 231 -8.93 -28.93 -2.26
C HIS A 231 -9.81 -30.19 -2.33
N GLN A 232 -10.25 -30.61 -3.51
CA GLN A 232 -11.07 -31.81 -3.68
C GLN A 232 -10.39 -33.08 -3.15
N ASP A 233 -9.07 -33.21 -3.31
CA ASP A 233 -8.30 -34.35 -2.79
C ASP A 233 -8.32 -34.46 -1.25
N ARG A 234 -8.66 -33.37 -0.55
CA ARG A 234 -8.55 -33.25 0.92
C ARG A 234 -9.88 -32.96 1.61
N HIS A 235 -10.90 -32.56 0.86
CA HIS A 235 -12.16 -32.07 1.41
C HIS A 235 -13.34 -32.58 0.60
N VAL A 236 -14.34 -33.11 1.31
CA VAL A 236 -15.55 -33.71 0.72
C VAL A 236 -16.50 -32.66 0.13
N ASP A 237 -16.49 -31.43 0.65
CA ASP A 237 -17.39 -30.36 0.22
C ASP A 237 -16.59 -29.13 -0.22
N VAL A 238 -16.47 -28.94 -1.53
CA VAL A 238 -15.83 -27.79 -2.18
C VAL A 238 -16.85 -27.13 -3.11
N ARG A 239 -17.09 -25.84 -2.95
CA ARG A 239 -18.06 -25.06 -3.75
C ARG A 239 -17.43 -23.78 -4.24
N VAL A 240 -17.67 -23.44 -5.50
CA VAL A 240 -17.30 -22.13 -6.05
C VAL A 240 -18.44 -21.14 -5.80
N VAL A 241 -18.14 -19.96 -5.30
CA VAL A 241 -19.11 -18.90 -5.00
C VAL A 241 -18.78 -17.70 -5.88
N LEU A 242 -19.62 -17.46 -6.89
CA LEU A 242 -19.54 -16.36 -7.85
C LEU A 242 -20.64 -15.30 -7.61
N ASP A 243 -21.63 -15.62 -6.78
CA ASP A 243 -22.65 -14.69 -6.31
C ASP A 243 -22.43 -14.36 -4.82
N GLN A 244 -21.83 -13.20 -4.57
CA GLN A 244 -21.52 -12.68 -3.23
C GLN A 244 -22.77 -12.46 -2.37
N ALA A 245 -23.94 -12.20 -2.97
CA ALA A 245 -25.17 -12.02 -2.21
C ALA A 245 -25.62 -13.32 -1.52
N ARG A 246 -25.19 -14.48 -2.03
CA ARG A 246 -25.49 -15.80 -1.46
C ARG A 246 -24.51 -16.19 -0.35
N LEU A 247 -23.33 -15.57 -0.29
CA LEU A 247 -22.25 -15.92 0.64
C LEU A 247 -22.66 -15.87 2.13
N PRO A 248 -23.42 -14.87 2.62
CA PRO A 248 -23.88 -14.86 4.02
C PRO A 248 -24.67 -16.10 4.41
N SER A 249 -25.55 -16.58 3.52
CA SER A 249 -26.37 -17.77 3.77
C SER A 249 -25.53 -19.05 3.89
N LEU A 250 -24.51 -19.20 3.05
CA LEU A 250 -23.57 -20.33 3.07
C LEU A 250 -22.77 -20.36 4.38
N LEU A 251 -22.39 -19.18 4.88
CA LEU A 251 -21.64 -19.02 6.12
C LEU A 251 -22.52 -19.02 7.38
N GLY A 252 -23.85 -19.03 7.23
CA GLY A 252 -24.79 -18.97 8.37
C GLY A 252 -24.78 -17.64 9.12
N VAL A 253 -24.53 -16.54 8.41
CA VAL A 253 -24.56 -15.17 8.95
C VAL A 253 -25.61 -14.32 8.21
N ARG A 254 -26.16 -13.32 8.90
CA ARG A 254 -27.20 -12.45 8.31
C ARG A 254 -26.64 -11.49 7.26
N ARG A 255 -25.45 -10.93 7.51
CA ARG A 255 -24.81 -9.94 6.65
C ARG A 255 -23.28 -10.00 6.78
N LEU A 256 -22.62 -9.73 5.67
CA LEU A 256 -21.19 -9.46 5.59
C LEU A 256 -20.99 -7.98 5.23
N PRO A 257 -19.93 -7.34 5.72
CA PRO A 257 -19.56 -6.02 5.23
C PRO A 257 -19.19 -6.10 3.76
N PRO A 258 -19.47 -5.06 2.95
CA PRO A 258 -18.95 -5.01 1.59
C PRO A 258 -17.41 -5.03 1.62
N PRO A 259 -16.76 -5.63 0.61
CA PRO A 259 -15.32 -5.68 0.53
C PRO A 259 -14.75 -4.25 0.39
N SER A 260 -13.88 -3.87 1.32
CA SER A 260 -13.15 -2.61 1.28
C SER A 260 -11.89 -2.78 0.46
N ARG A 261 -11.75 -2.03 -0.64
CA ARG A 261 -10.59 -2.11 -1.52
C ARG A 261 -9.71 -0.88 -1.36
N PRO A 262 -8.43 -1.03 -0.98
CA PRO A 262 -7.48 0.06 -1.01
C PRO A 262 -7.46 0.73 -2.40
N ARG A 263 -7.37 2.05 -2.41
CA ARG A 263 -7.24 2.84 -3.64
C ARG A 263 -5.83 2.66 -4.25
N ALA A 264 -5.64 3.11 -5.49
CA ALA A 264 -4.39 2.89 -6.20
C ALA A 264 -3.17 3.48 -5.48
N ASP A 265 -3.29 4.70 -4.96
CA ASP A 265 -2.27 5.37 -4.16
C ASP A 265 -1.91 4.62 -2.87
N ALA A 266 -2.92 4.16 -2.13
CA ALA A 266 -2.74 3.36 -0.93
C ALA A 266 -2.03 2.02 -1.21
N ALA A 267 -2.41 1.33 -2.29
CA ALA A 267 -1.77 0.08 -2.68
C ALA A 267 -0.32 0.30 -3.14
N GLU A 268 -0.05 1.36 -3.89
CA GLU A 268 1.30 1.73 -4.34
C GLU A 268 2.19 2.17 -3.17
N LEU A 269 1.68 2.96 -2.24
CA LEU A 269 2.41 3.33 -1.03
C LEU A 269 2.73 2.11 -0.18
N ALA A 270 1.73 1.23 0.05
CA ALA A 270 1.91 -0.01 0.80
C ALA A 270 2.97 -0.92 0.16
N ARG A 271 3.00 -1.01 -1.18
CA ARG A 271 4.01 -1.76 -1.93
C ARG A 271 5.43 -1.28 -1.63
N ARG A 272 5.63 0.03 -1.57
CA ARG A 272 6.94 0.66 -1.28
C ARG A 272 7.34 0.48 0.19
N ILE A 273 6.40 0.68 1.12
CA ILE A 273 6.62 0.41 2.56
C ILE A 273 7.01 -1.06 2.78
N ALA A 274 6.27 -2.01 2.19
CA ALA A 274 6.55 -3.44 2.32
C ALA A 274 7.94 -3.83 1.77
N SER A 275 8.43 -3.12 0.76
CA SER A 275 9.77 -3.33 0.20
C SER A 275 10.85 -2.92 1.20
N VAL A 276 10.69 -1.78 1.87
CA VAL A 276 11.61 -1.31 2.93
C VAL A 276 11.53 -2.21 4.16
N LEU A 277 10.33 -2.56 4.62
CA LEU A 277 10.14 -3.49 5.74
C LEU A 277 10.79 -4.86 5.50
N GLY A 278 10.90 -5.30 4.25
CA GLY A 278 11.61 -6.53 3.89
C GLY A 278 13.09 -6.53 4.25
N LEU A 279 13.67 -5.36 4.52
CA LEU A 279 15.05 -5.19 4.99
C LEU A 279 15.14 -5.11 6.52
N LEU A 280 14.04 -4.76 7.20
CA LEU A 280 14.01 -4.48 8.64
C LEU A 280 13.49 -5.66 9.46
N VAL A 281 12.62 -6.50 8.89
CA VAL A 281 11.94 -7.58 9.62
C VAL A 281 11.82 -8.87 8.80
N SER A 282 11.48 -9.98 9.46
CA SER A 282 11.25 -11.27 8.78
C SER A 282 10.05 -11.22 7.83
N THR A 283 9.97 -12.17 6.88
CA THR A 283 8.88 -12.22 5.90
C THR A 283 7.50 -12.34 6.56
N ASP A 284 7.38 -13.15 7.62
CA ASP A 284 6.11 -13.35 8.32
C ASP A 284 5.72 -12.14 9.16
N GLN A 285 6.70 -11.53 9.83
CA GLN A 285 6.48 -10.30 10.59
C GLN A 285 6.08 -9.13 9.67
N ARG A 286 6.71 -9.00 8.51
CA ARG A 286 6.31 -8.02 7.49
C ARG A 286 4.87 -8.23 7.06
N ALA A 287 4.47 -9.45 6.73
CA ALA A 287 3.10 -9.74 6.30
C ALA A 287 2.09 -9.40 7.41
N ALA A 288 2.42 -9.70 8.66
CA ALA A 288 1.61 -9.36 9.82
C ALA A 288 1.50 -7.84 10.02
N LEU A 289 2.61 -7.09 9.96
CA LEU A 289 2.62 -5.63 10.05
C LEU A 289 1.80 -4.99 8.92
N MET A 290 2.01 -5.39 7.68
CA MET A 290 1.30 -4.83 6.54
C MET A 290 -0.21 -5.13 6.59
N THR A 291 -0.60 -6.35 7.00
CA THR A 291 -2.01 -6.74 7.05
C THR A 291 -2.73 -6.21 8.29
N HIS A 292 -2.12 -6.25 9.47
CA HIS A 292 -2.79 -5.95 10.74
C HIS A 292 -2.47 -4.56 11.30
N THR A 293 -1.36 -3.97 10.87
CA THR A 293 -0.97 -2.61 11.28
C THR A 293 -1.33 -1.61 10.19
N VAL A 294 -0.75 -1.74 8.99
CA VAL A 294 -0.85 -0.73 7.92
C VAL A 294 -2.24 -0.70 7.28
N LEU A 295 -2.73 -1.84 6.77
CA LEU A 295 -3.99 -1.88 6.01
C LEU A 295 -5.19 -1.26 6.76
N PRO A 296 -5.44 -1.55 8.06
CA PRO A 296 -6.58 -0.97 8.78
C PRO A 296 -6.41 0.52 9.12
N ARG A 297 -5.18 1.05 9.07
CA ARG A 297 -4.83 2.44 9.41
C ARG A 297 -4.66 3.34 8.19
N MET A 298 -4.69 2.76 6.99
CA MET A 298 -4.50 3.50 5.76
C MET A 298 -5.65 4.52 5.59
N PRO A 299 -5.35 5.82 5.43
CA PRO A 299 -6.38 6.82 5.20
C PRO A 299 -7.21 6.52 3.95
N ALA A 300 -8.50 6.86 4.00
CA ALA A 300 -9.36 6.79 2.83
C ALA A 300 -9.00 7.93 1.87
N THR A 301 -8.84 7.60 0.59
CA THR A 301 -8.56 8.59 -0.47
C THR A 301 -9.67 8.57 -1.53
N SER A 302 -9.77 9.66 -2.29
CA SER A 302 -10.65 9.78 -3.46
C SER A 302 -10.03 9.23 -4.73
N THR A 303 -8.77 8.77 -4.69
CA THR A 303 -8.05 8.20 -5.82
C THR A 303 -8.83 6.99 -6.36
N PRO A 304 -8.95 6.84 -7.69
CA PRO A 304 -9.58 5.65 -8.26
C PRO A 304 -8.87 4.37 -7.80
N PRO A 305 -9.60 3.24 -7.70
CA PRO A 305 -8.97 1.95 -7.47
C PRO A 305 -8.07 1.58 -8.67
N VAL A 306 -7.14 0.65 -8.44
CA VAL A 306 -6.35 0.08 -9.54
C VAL A 306 -7.29 -0.59 -10.52
N SER A 307 -7.06 -0.37 -11.81
CA SER A 307 -7.84 -0.95 -12.90
C SER A 307 -6.96 -1.72 -13.88
N LEU A 308 -7.58 -2.64 -14.62
CA LEU A 308 -6.92 -3.35 -15.71
C LEU A 308 -6.67 -2.40 -16.88
N PRO A 309 -5.42 -2.24 -17.35
CA PRO A 309 -5.13 -1.48 -18.56
C PRO A 309 -5.73 -2.13 -19.80
N GLU A 310 -6.17 -1.31 -20.76
CA GLU A 310 -6.83 -1.79 -21.98
C GLU A 310 -5.96 -2.76 -22.79
N GLU A 311 -4.64 -2.54 -22.82
CA GLU A 311 -3.66 -3.41 -23.50
C GLU A 311 -3.67 -4.87 -23.00
N HIS A 312 -4.15 -5.11 -21.78
CA HIS A 312 -4.23 -6.44 -21.18
C HIS A 312 -5.64 -7.04 -21.25
N ARG A 313 -6.65 -6.27 -21.69
CA ARG A 313 -8.07 -6.66 -21.63
C ARG A 313 -8.35 -7.93 -22.43
N GLY A 314 -7.85 -8.03 -23.66
CA GLY A 314 -8.04 -9.22 -24.51
C GLY A 314 -7.56 -10.51 -23.84
N TRP A 315 -6.35 -10.49 -23.28
CA TRP A 315 -5.79 -11.64 -22.55
C TRP A 315 -6.66 -12.04 -21.35
N VAL A 316 -7.14 -11.07 -20.57
CA VAL A 316 -8.00 -11.33 -19.41
C VAL A 316 -9.35 -11.88 -19.83
N VAL A 317 -9.99 -11.33 -20.85
CA VAL A 317 -11.27 -11.84 -21.38
C VAL A 317 -11.12 -13.29 -21.83
N GLU A 318 -10.10 -13.60 -22.65
CA GLU A 318 -9.86 -14.97 -23.09
C GLU A 318 -9.61 -15.94 -21.92
N ALA A 319 -8.86 -15.50 -20.90
CA ALA A 319 -8.62 -16.30 -19.70
C ALA A 319 -9.90 -16.53 -18.88
N ALA A 320 -10.75 -15.49 -18.75
CA ALA A 320 -12.03 -15.57 -18.06
C ALA A 320 -12.99 -16.51 -18.78
N GLU A 321 -13.06 -16.44 -20.11
CA GLU A 321 -13.89 -17.34 -20.91
C GLU A 321 -13.44 -18.81 -20.80
N ARG A 322 -12.12 -19.07 -20.83
CA ARG A 322 -11.59 -20.42 -20.61
C ARG A 322 -12.00 -20.95 -19.23
N MET A 323 -11.90 -20.11 -18.21
CA MET A 323 -12.29 -20.46 -16.84
C MET A 323 -13.80 -20.69 -16.72
N CYS A 324 -14.64 -19.82 -17.31
CA CYS A 324 -16.09 -20.00 -17.39
C CYS A 324 -16.45 -21.34 -18.03
N ARG A 325 -15.92 -21.66 -19.22
CA ARG A 325 -16.13 -22.96 -19.89
C ARG A 325 -15.71 -24.14 -19.02
N THR A 326 -14.68 -23.99 -18.20
CA THR A 326 -14.19 -25.06 -17.31
C THR A 326 -15.12 -25.25 -16.11
N LEU A 327 -15.57 -24.16 -15.50
CA LEU A 327 -16.50 -24.18 -14.38
C LEU A 327 -17.86 -24.75 -14.80
N SER A 328 -18.40 -24.33 -15.96
CA SER A 328 -19.69 -24.82 -16.45
C SER A 328 -19.72 -26.31 -16.80
N ARG A 329 -18.57 -26.88 -17.16
CA ARG A 329 -18.43 -28.32 -17.48
C ARG A 329 -18.01 -29.16 -16.28
N SER A 330 -17.77 -28.53 -15.14
CA SER A 330 -17.28 -29.21 -13.95
C SER A 330 -18.42 -29.89 -13.18
N GLY A 331 -18.12 -30.98 -12.49
CA GLY A 331 -19.08 -31.72 -11.67
C GLY A 331 -19.22 -31.21 -10.24
N TYR A 332 -18.57 -30.09 -9.88
CA TYR A 332 -18.64 -29.53 -8.53
C TYR A 332 -19.66 -28.38 -8.43
N PRO A 333 -20.22 -28.11 -7.24
CA PRO A 333 -21.21 -27.05 -7.08
C PRO A 333 -20.64 -25.66 -7.35
N VAL A 334 -21.34 -24.90 -8.20
CA VAL A 334 -21.11 -23.47 -8.44
C VAL A 334 -22.34 -22.69 -8.00
N VAL A 335 -22.13 -21.66 -7.17
CA VAL A 335 -23.17 -20.77 -6.66
C VAL A 335 -23.07 -19.44 -7.39
N GLY A 336 -24.01 -19.19 -8.30
CA GLY A 336 -23.99 -18.06 -9.24
C GLY A 336 -23.77 -18.52 -10.68
N ASP A 337 -23.73 -17.57 -11.62
CA ASP A 337 -23.50 -17.84 -13.04
C ASP A 337 -21.99 -17.78 -13.36
N PRO A 338 -21.38 -18.85 -13.91
CA PRO A 338 -20.00 -18.83 -14.41
C PRO A 338 -19.67 -17.69 -15.38
N SER A 339 -20.66 -17.17 -16.12
CA SER A 339 -20.47 -16.05 -17.04
C SER A 339 -20.05 -14.76 -16.34
N SER A 340 -20.36 -14.60 -15.05
CA SER A 340 -20.02 -13.40 -14.25
C SER A 340 -18.52 -13.19 -14.05
N ILE A 341 -17.70 -14.19 -14.37
CA ILE A 341 -16.23 -14.10 -14.29
C ILE A 341 -15.67 -13.29 -15.47
N VAL A 342 -16.37 -13.28 -16.60
CA VAL A 342 -15.96 -12.48 -17.76
C VAL A 342 -16.15 -11.01 -17.42
N PRO A 343 -15.10 -10.17 -17.51
CA PRO A 343 -15.21 -8.74 -17.23
C PRO A 343 -16.31 -8.09 -18.08
N ALA A 344 -17.17 -7.28 -17.46
CA ALA A 344 -18.23 -6.58 -18.17
C ALA A 344 -17.64 -5.59 -19.19
N GLU A 345 -18.25 -5.49 -20.37
CA GLU A 345 -17.87 -4.51 -21.42
C GLU A 345 -18.03 -3.06 -20.95
N SER A 346 -18.90 -2.82 -19.96
CA SER A 346 -19.34 -1.49 -19.58
C SER A 346 -18.61 -0.95 -18.34
N ALA A 347 -17.51 -0.27 -18.59
CA ALA A 347 -17.21 1.02 -17.96
C ALA A 347 -16.25 1.74 -18.92
N ALA A 348 -16.61 2.96 -19.33
CA ALA A 348 -15.80 3.81 -20.21
C ALA A 348 -14.30 3.75 -19.85
N PRO A 349 -13.37 3.87 -20.82
CA PRO A 349 -11.94 3.77 -20.55
C PRO A 349 -11.53 4.90 -19.58
N ALA A 350 -11.58 4.62 -18.29
CA ALA A 350 -10.84 5.38 -17.32
C ALA A 350 -9.38 5.12 -17.66
N ALA A 351 -8.63 6.18 -17.97
CA ALA A 351 -7.18 6.09 -18.13
C ALA A 351 -6.63 5.17 -17.03
N PRO A 352 -5.73 4.21 -17.35
CA PRO A 352 -5.30 3.20 -16.41
C PRO A 352 -4.93 3.88 -15.10
N ALA A 353 -5.66 3.56 -14.04
CA ALA A 353 -5.49 4.18 -12.74
C ALA A 353 -4.28 3.54 -12.05
N VAL A 354 -3.10 3.76 -12.62
CA VAL A 354 -1.85 3.62 -11.88
C VAL A 354 -1.75 4.85 -10.99
N ALA A 355 -1.34 4.64 -9.74
CA ALA A 355 -1.17 5.75 -8.81
C ALA A 355 -0.16 6.75 -9.39
N ARG A 356 -0.59 8.01 -9.54
CA ARG A 356 0.32 9.10 -9.90
C ARG A 356 1.26 9.36 -8.73
N GLY A 357 2.55 9.57 -9.01
CA GLY A 357 3.57 9.79 -7.98
C GLY A 357 3.16 10.86 -6.96
N GLU A 358 2.64 12.00 -7.42
CA GLU A 358 2.19 13.08 -6.51
C GLU A 358 1.08 12.63 -5.55
N LEU A 359 0.07 11.87 -6.00
CA LEU A 359 -1.00 11.39 -5.11
C LEU A 359 -0.49 10.40 -4.04
N VAL A 360 0.49 9.57 -4.41
CA VAL A 360 1.16 8.65 -3.47
C VAL A 360 1.97 9.45 -2.45
N LEU A 361 2.66 10.50 -2.90
CA LEU A 361 3.44 11.38 -2.04
C LEU A 361 2.54 12.17 -1.10
N ASP A 362 1.43 12.72 -1.59
CA ASP A 362 0.44 13.44 -0.78
C ASP A 362 -0.12 12.54 0.32
N LEU A 363 -0.44 11.28 -0.01
CA LEU A 363 -0.86 10.30 0.99
C LEU A 363 0.26 10.00 2.01
N ALA A 364 1.51 9.84 1.56
CA ALA A 364 2.63 9.60 2.45
C ALA A 364 2.92 10.79 3.39
N VAL A 365 2.87 12.02 2.86
CA VAL A 365 2.98 13.27 3.61
C VAL A 365 1.84 13.36 4.63
N GLY A 366 0.60 13.14 4.19
CA GLY A 366 -0.57 13.12 5.05
C GLY A 366 -0.47 12.11 6.20
N MET A 367 0.04 10.91 5.93
CA MET A 367 0.35 9.94 7.00
C MET A 367 1.47 10.46 7.90
N LEU A 368 2.58 10.98 7.38
CA LEU A 368 3.67 11.43 8.25
C LEU A 368 3.26 12.53 9.24
N VAL A 369 2.40 13.47 8.80
CA VAL A 369 1.90 14.58 9.63
C VAL A 369 0.73 14.20 10.53
N ASP A 370 -0.21 13.37 10.08
CA ASP A 370 -1.39 13.03 10.89
C ASP A 370 -1.05 11.94 11.94
N PRO A 371 -1.00 12.25 13.25
CA PRO A 371 -0.71 11.24 14.25
C PRO A 371 -1.85 10.22 14.44
N ARG A 372 -3.05 10.49 13.91
CA ARG A 372 -4.24 9.66 14.16
C ARG A 372 -4.14 8.26 13.59
N TRP A 373 -3.45 8.08 12.46
CA TRP A 373 -3.25 6.73 11.94
C TRP A 373 -2.30 5.93 12.83
N LYS A 374 -1.40 6.58 13.59
CA LYS A 374 -0.48 5.93 14.54
C LYS A 374 -1.17 5.54 15.84
N THR A 375 -2.18 6.31 16.26
CA THR A 375 -2.98 5.98 17.43
C THR A 375 -3.98 4.88 17.08
N SER A 376 -3.99 3.78 17.81
CA SER A 376 -4.99 2.73 17.65
C SER A 376 -6.38 3.32 17.87
N HIS A 377 -7.24 3.28 16.86
CA HIS A 377 -8.68 3.42 17.07
C HIS A 377 -9.15 2.23 17.90
N ASP A 378 -9.15 2.42 19.22
CA ASP A 378 -9.93 1.57 20.12
C ASP A 378 -11.39 2.01 19.95
N THR A 379 -11.98 1.64 18.81
CA THR A 379 -13.39 1.89 18.54
C THR A 379 -14.19 0.98 19.47
N LYS A 380 -14.61 1.51 20.63
CA LYS A 380 -15.77 0.98 21.32
C LYS A 380 -16.95 1.06 20.34
N GLU A 381 -17.33 -0.06 19.73
CA GLU A 381 -18.61 -0.18 19.04
C GLU A 381 -19.72 0.17 20.06
N PRO A 382 -20.69 1.03 19.72
CA PRO A 382 -21.91 1.13 20.50
C PRO A 382 -22.64 -0.23 20.40
N ARG A 383 -23.10 -0.69 21.56
CA ARG A 383 -23.73 -2.00 21.79
C ARG A 383 -24.94 -2.28 20.90
#